data_AF-A0A1B2E3E1-F1
#
_entry.id   AF-A0A1B2E3E1-F1
#
_cell.length_a   1.000
_cell.length_b   1.000
_cell.length_c   1.000
_cell.angle_alpha   90.00
_cell.angle_beta   90.00
_cell.angle_gamma   90.00
#
_symmetry.space_group_name_H-M   'P 1'
#
loop_
_entity.id
_entity.type
_entity.pdbx_description
1 polymer ?
#
loop_
_entity_poly.entity_id
_entity_poly.type
_entity_poly.pdbx_seq_one_letter_code
_entity_poly.pdbx_strand_id
1 'polypeptide(L)'
;MSLNEHLSEEQILDSLFEAAEKLPEETVRIKRLDMQIVLHGLTSSKVDSIRERCTVRRNVKGAVDEKVDTETFNALLISEATGSLSVKGLTLNGWGDPRITSRLKLSGGEQAVRRMLLAGELDAVGDKVLELSGFGVEIADLKN
;
A
#
# COMPACT_ATOMS: atom_id res chain seq x y z
N MET A 1 -21.50 -5.29 32.00
CA MET A 1 -20.50 -4.40 32.63
C MET A 1 -19.98 -3.49 31.53
N SER A 2 -20.40 -2.23 31.51
CA SER A 2 -20.01 -1.25 30.50
C SER A 2 -18.70 -0.61 30.94
N LEU A 3 -17.60 -0.95 30.28
CA LEU A 3 -16.32 -0.24 30.41
C LEU A 3 -16.40 1.07 29.61
N ASN A 4 -17.24 2.01 30.05
CA ASN A 4 -17.05 3.41 29.67
C ASN A 4 -16.03 3.97 30.66
N GLU A 5 -14.76 3.69 30.42
CA GLU A 5 -13.68 4.42 31.06
C GLU A 5 -13.79 5.87 30.59
N HIS A 6 -13.97 6.79 31.54
CA HIS A 6 -13.85 8.22 31.28
C HIS A 6 -12.38 8.53 31.00
N LEU A 7 -11.94 8.28 29.76
CA LEU A 7 -10.65 8.77 29.29
C LEU A 7 -10.66 10.30 29.41
N SER A 8 -9.55 10.86 29.90
CA SER A 8 -9.37 12.31 29.84
C SER A 8 -9.27 12.77 28.39
N GLU A 9 -9.55 14.05 28.13
CA GLU A 9 -9.38 14.65 26.80
C GLU A 9 -7.97 14.42 26.25
N GLU A 10 -6.95 14.56 27.10
CA GLU A 10 -5.55 14.31 26.75
C GLU A 10 -5.32 12.85 26.33
N GLN A 11 -5.85 11.88 27.06
CA GLN A 11 -5.73 10.45 26.70
C GLN A 11 -6.44 10.12 25.38
N ILE A 12 -7.56 10.78 25.08
CA ILE A 12 -8.26 10.61 23.80
C ILE A 12 -7.41 11.17 22.65
N LEU A 13 -6.86 12.38 22.82
CA LEU A 13 -6.00 13.00 21.81
C LEU A 13 -4.73 12.18 21.57
N ASP A 14 -4.09 11.69 22.64
CA ASP A 14 -2.92 10.80 22.54
C ASP A 14 -3.27 9.55 21.74
N SER A 15 -4.42 8.92 22.00
CA SER A 15 -4.86 7.74 21.25
C SER A 15 -5.06 8.02 19.75
N LEU A 16 -5.54 9.23 19.40
CA LEU A 16 -5.70 9.65 18.01
C LEU A 16 -4.36 9.89 17.33
N PHE A 17 -3.40 10.49 18.03
CA PHE A 17 -2.05 10.70 17.49
C PHE A 17 -1.30 9.38 17.33
N GLU A 18 -1.41 8.47 18.30
CA GLU A 18 -0.83 7.12 18.17
C GLU A 18 -1.43 6.35 16.98
N ALA A 19 -2.74 6.47 16.75
CA ALA A 19 -3.40 5.84 15.59
C ALA A 19 -2.94 6.45 14.25
N ALA A 20 -2.60 7.74 14.23
CA ALA A 20 -2.05 8.39 13.05
C ALA A 20 -0.61 7.92 12.73
N GLU A 21 0.17 7.57 13.75
CA GLU A 21 1.53 7.03 13.60
C GLU A 21 1.54 5.54 13.24
N LYS A 22 0.67 4.75 13.86
CA LYS A 22 0.60 3.29 13.69
C LYS A 22 -0.45 2.91 12.66
N LEU A 23 -0.06 3.00 11.38
CA LEU A 23 -0.92 2.58 10.27
C LEU A 23 -1.24 1.07 10.36
N PRO A 24 -2.43 0.63 9.90
CA PRO A 24 -2.80 -0.77 9.87
C PRO A 24 -1.76 -1.62 9.15
N GLU A 25 -1.38 -2.76 9.72
CA GLU A 25 -0.38 -3.67 9.15
C GLU A 25 -0.96 -5.08 9.00
N GLU A 26 -0.64 -5.76 7.90
CA GLU A 26 -0.99 -7.15 7.69
C GLU A 26 0.12 -7.91 6.93
N THR A 27 0.29 -9.18 7.28
CA THR A 27 1.18 -10.09 6.54
C THR A 27 0.40 -10.87 5.50
N VAL A 28 0.73 -10.68 4.23
CA VAL A 28 0.15 -11.44 3.11
C VAL A 28 1.15 -12.48 2.59
N ARG A 29 0.63 -13.58 2.04
CA ARG A 29 1.45 -14.66 1.47
C ARG A 29 1.17 -14.90 0.00
N ILE A 30 2.21 -14.79 -0.82
CA ILE A 30 2.17 -15.18 -2.24
C ILE A 30 2.63 -16.63 -2.36
N LYS A 31 1.66 -17.54 -2.52
CA LYS A 31 1.90 -18.99 -2.52
C LYS A 31 2.92 -19.44 -3.57
N ARG A 32 2.83 -18.90 -4.79
CA ARG A 32 3.71 -19.26 -5.92
C ARG A 32 5.18 -18.98 -5.63
N LEU A 33 5.47 -17.89 -4.94
CA LEU A 33 6.82 -17.46 -4.60
C LEU A 33 7.31 -18.01 -3.26
N ASP A 34 6.44 -18.67 -2.49
CA ASP A 34 6.66 -19.00 -1.08
C ASP A 34 7.17 -17.77 -0.29
N MET A 35 6.53 -16.63 -0.56
CA MET A 35 6.92 -15.31 -0.07
C MET A 35 5.87 -14.78 0.90
N GLN A 36 6.31 -14.26 2.03
CA GLN A 36 5.52 -13.44 2.95
C GLN A 36 5.92 -11.98 2.81
N ILE A 37 4.93 -11.10 2.84
CA ILE A 37 5.09 -9.66 2.66
C ILE A 37 4.38 -9.01 3.83
N VAL A 38 5.11 -8.18 4.57
CA VAL A 38 4.52 -7.30 5.59
C VAL A 38 4.12 -6.01 4.89
N LEU A 39 2.81 -5.76 4.83
CA LEU A 39 2.22 -4.57 4.23
C LEU A 39 1.68 -3.66 5.32
N HIS A 40 1.86 -2.35 5.14
CA HIS A 40 1.21 -1.33 5.95
C HIS A 40 0.30 -0.47 5.08
N GLY A 41 -0.73 0.11 5.71
CA GLY A 41 -1.54 1.15 5.08
C GLY A 41 -0.69 2.34 4.64
N LEU A 42 -1.24 3.12 3.72
CA LEU A 42 -0.68 4.39 3.27
C LEU A 42 -1.64 5.51 3.63
N THR A 43 -1.10 6.69 3.95
CA THR A 43 -1.92 7.89 4.15
C THR A 43 -2.54 8.35 2.83
N SER A 44 -3.66 9.08 2.90
CA SER A 44 -4.31 9.65 1.70
C SER A 44 -3.32 10.43 0.84
N SER A 45 -2.51 11.31 1.46
CA SER A 45 -1.53 12.13 0.74
C SER A 45 -0.50 11.29 -0.02
N LYS A 46 -0.10 10.15 0.53
CA LYS A 46 0.85 9.24 -0.14
C LYS A 46 0.18 8.52 -1.31
N VAL A 47 -1.03 8.01 -1.13
CA VAL A 47 -1.80 7.36 -2.22
C VAL A 47 -2.07 8.33 -3.36
N ASP A 48 -2.48 9.56 -3.04
CA ASP A 48 -2.78 10.59 -4.03
C ASP A 48 -1.52 11.00 -4.80
N SER A 49 -0.39 11.20 -4.11
CA SER A 49 0.90 11.44 -4.76
C SER A 49 1.31 10.30 -5.70
N ILE A 50 1.08 9.03 -5.33
CA ILE A 50 1.35 7.90 -6.21
C ILE A 50 0.43 7.95 -7.43
N ARG A 51 -0.87 8.24 -7.24
CA ARG A 51 -1.86 8.31 -8.32
C ARG A 51 -1.52 9.38 -9.35
N GLU A 52 -1.14 10.58 -8.89
CA GLU A 52 -0.72 11.68 -9.74
C GLU A 52 0.49 11.30 -10.61
N ARG A 53 1.53 10.69 -10.01
CA ARG A 53 2.71 10.22 -10.75
C ARG A 53 2.39 9.17 -11.81
N CYS A 54 1.30 8.42 -11.63
CA CYS A 54 0.83 7.40 -12.56
C CYS A 54 -0.21 7.91 -13.57
N THR A 55 -0.62 9.17 -13.47
CA THR A 55 -1.63 9.76 -14.37
C THR A 55 -0.96 10.29 -15.62
N VAL A 56 -1.27 9.68 -16.77
CA VAL A 56 -0.81 10.14 -18.08
C VAL A 56 -1.85 11.08 -18.66
N ARG A 57 -1.44 12.33 -18.90
CA ARG A 57 -2.24 13.34 -19.60
C ARG A 57 -1.94 13.32 -21.08
N ARG A 58 -2.95 13.15 -21.92
CA ARG A 58 -2.83 13.21 -23.38
C ARG A 58 -3.79 14.24 -23.93
N ASN A 59 -3.30 15.13 -24.80
CA ASN A 59 -4.17 16.05 -25.52
C ASN A 59 -4.60 15.40 -26.84
N VAL A 60 -5.87 15.06 -26.97
CA VAL A 60 -6.45 14.42 -28.15
C VAL A 60 -7.50 15.36 -28.73
N LYS A 61 -7.21 15.93 -29.89
CA LYS A 61 -8.13 16.82 -30.65
C LYS A 61 -8.68 18.00 -29.83
N GLY A 62 -7.87 18.58 -28.94
CA GLY A 62 -8.25 19.73 -28.11
C GLY A 62 -8.96 19.37 -26.80
N ALA A 63 -9.17 18.07 -26.53
CA ALA A 63 -9.61 17.57 -25.23
C ALA A 63 -8.42 16.98 -24.45
N VAL A 64 -8.36 17.25 -23.15
CA VAL A 64 -7.40 16.62 -22.24
C VAL A 64 -8.00 15.31 -21.76
N ASP A 65 -7.36 14.20 -22.10
CA ASP A 65 -7.65 12.87 -21.59
C ASP A 65 -6.66 12.54 -20.46
N GLU A 66 -7.17 12.20 -19.28
CA GLU A 66 -6.37 11.80 -18.13
C GLU A 66 -6.63 10.32 -17.83
N LYS A 67 -5.58 9.51 -17.89
CA LYS A 67 -5.68 8.08 -17.59
C LYS A 67 -4.60 7.67 -16.59
N VAL A 68 -5.03 7.07 -15.49
CA VAL A 68 -4.13 6.42 -14.55
C VAL A 68 -3.62 5.12 -15.16
N ASP A 69 -2.30 4.95 -15.17
CA ASP A 69 -1.66 3.66 -15.42
C ASP A 69 -1.81 2.79 -14.17
N THR A 70 -2.86 1.96 -14.15
CA THR A 70 -3.20 1.09 -13.01
C THR A 70 -2.08 0.09 -12.67
N GLU A 71 -1.36 -0.42 -13.67
CA GLU A 71 -0.28 -1.39 -13.42
C GLU A 71 0.88 -0.71 -12.68
N THR A 72 1.29 0.47 -13.15
CA THR A 72 2.34 1.26 -12.51
C THR A 72 1.88 1.80 -11.14
N PHE A 73 0.60 2.16 -11.02
CA PHE A 73 0.00 2.59 -9.75
C PHE A 73 0.04 1.48 -8.69
N ASN A 74 -0.44 0.28 -9.01
CA ASN A 74 -0.42 -0.86 -8.08
C ASN A 74 1.02 -1.26 -7.73
N ALA A 75 1.94 -1.24 -8.70
CA ALA A 75 3.34 -1.56 -8.44
C ALA A 75 3.99 -0.58 -7.46
N LEU A 76 3.71 0.72 -7.60
CA LEU A 76 4.21 1.74 -6.68
C LEU A 76 3.54 1.66 -5.31
N LEU A 77 2.23 1.42 -5.24
CA LEU A 77 1.52 1.19 -3.98
C LEU A 77 2.18 0.06 -3.19
N ILE A 78 2.33 -1.10 -3.82
CA ILE A 78 2.94 -2.28 -3.18
C ILE A 78 4.38 -1.98 -2.76
N SER A 79 5.17 -1.35 -3.63
CA SER A 79 6.57 -1.05 -3.31
C SER A 79 6.71 -0.11 -2.11
N GLU A 80 5.83 0.87 -1.98
CA GLU A 80 5.85 1.87 -0.90
C GLU A 80 5.20 1.35 0.39
N ALA A 81 4.23 0.44 0.28
CA ALA A 81 3.52 -0.18 1.41
C ALA A 81 4.24 -1.40 2.00
N THR A 82 5.25 -1.94 1.31
CA THR A 82 5.98 -3.12 1.78
C THR A 82 7.04 -2.71 2.79
N GLY A 83 6.87 -3.11 4.04
CA GLY A 83 7.90 -2.96 5.08
C GLY A 83 9.01 -4.01 4.96
N SER A 84 8.64 -5.29 4.80
CA SER A 84 9.62 -6.37 4.66
C SER A 84 9.11 -7.53 3.80
N LEU A 85 10.05 -8.28 3.23
CA LEU A 85 9.79 -9.49 2.46
C LEU A 85 10.52 -10.66 3.11
N SER A 86 9.85 -11.80 3.27
CA SER A 86 10.47 -13.05 3.72
C SER A 86 10.24 -14.16 2.71
N VAL A 87 11.32 -14.80 2.26
CA VAL A 87 11.28 -15.92 1.31
C VAL A 87 12.22 -17.01 1.78
N LYS A 88 11.70 -18.20 2.09
CA LYS A 88 12.51 -19.39 2.45
C LYS A 88 13.58 -19.10 3.52
N GLY A 89 13.24 -18.30 4.53
CA GLY A 89 14.15 -17.93 5.63
C GLY A 89 15.08 -16.75 5.35
N LEU A 90 15.01 -16.14 4.15
CA LEU A 90 15.70 -14.90 3.84
C LEU A 90 14.76 -13.71 4.02
N THR A 91 15.16 -12.74 4.85
CA THR A 91 14.46 -11.46 5.00
C THR A 91 15.13 -10.35 4.19
N LEU A 92 14.32 -9.58 3.47
CA LEU A 92 14.71 -8.45 2.64
C LEU A 92 13.97 -7.19 3.11
N ASN A 93 14.61 -6.02 2.94
CA ASN A 93 14.08 -4.73 3.38
C ASN A 93 13.12 -4.13 2.34
N GLY A 94 12.21 -4.94 1.81
CA GLY A 94 11.28 -4.56 0.75
C GLY A 94 11.80 -4.76 -0.67
N TRP A 95 11.05 -4.27 -1.65
CA TRP A 95 11.27 -4.52 -3.08
C TRP A 95 12.48 -3.77 -3.66
N GLY A 96 12.89 -2.68 -3.02
CA GLY A 96 14.08 -1.90 -3.38
C GLY A 96 15.40 -2.50 -2.89
N ASP A 97 15.38 -3.66 -2.22
CA ASP A 97 16.59 -4.29 -1.68
C ASP A 97 17.68 -4.42 -2.76
N PRO A 98 18.92 -3.97 -2.51
CA PRO A 98 20.00 -3.99 -3.50
C PRO A 98 20.27 -5.38 -4.09
N ARG A 99 19.98 -6.45 -3.34
CA ARG A 99 20.13 -7.84 -3.80
C ARG A 99 19.13 -8.18 -4.91
N ILE A 100 17.95 -7.57 -4.90
CA ILE A 100 16.94 -7.70 -5.96
C ILE A 100 17.31 -6.79 -7.13
N THR A 101 17.42 -5.48 -6.87
CA THR A 101 17.53 -4.46 -7.91
C THR A 101 18.82 -4.57 -8.70
N SER A 102 19.96 -4.88 -8.05
CA SER A 102 21.24 -5.04 -8.75
C SER A 102 21.26 -6.30 -9.62
N ARG A 103 20.68 -7.40 -9.14
CA ARG A 103 20.64 -8.68 -9.86
C ARG A 103 19.79 -8.58 -11.12
N LEU A 104 18.68 -7.83 -11.03
CA LEU A 104 17.72 -7.65 -12.12
C LEU A 104 17.96 -6.37 -12.95
N LYS A 105 18.96 -5.55 -12.59
CA LYS A 105 19.27 -4.26 -13.22
C LYS A 105 18.08 -3.31 -13.26
N LEU A 106 17.38 -3.20 -12.13
CA LEU A 106 16.17 -2.38 -11.98
C LEU A 106 16.52 -1.04 -11.35
N SER A 107 15.78 0.01 -11.71
CA SER A 107 15.99 1.35 -11.15
C SER A 107 15.26 1.57 -9.82
N GLY A 108 14.35 0.69 -9.44
CA GLY A 108 13.52 0.85 -8.24
C GLY A 108 12.71 -0.39 -7.88
N GLY A 109 12.09 -0.34 -6.70
CA GLY A 109 11.28 -1.43 -6.15
C GLY A 109 10.00 -1.69 -6.94
N GLU A 110 9.40 -0.66 -7.53
CA GLU A 110 8.20 -0.79 -8.37
C GLU A 110 8.46 -1.68 -9.58
N GLN A 111 9.65 -1.61 -10.17
CA GLN A 111 10.03 -2.49 -11.27
C GLN A 111 10.23 -3.93 -10.79
N ALA A 112 10.72 -4.12 -9.56
CA ALA A 112 10.85 -5.45 -8.99
C ALA A 112 9.48 -6.09 -8.77
N VAL A 113 8.52 -5.32 -8.24
CA VAL A 113 7.11 -5.74 -8.11
C VAL A 113 6.55 -6.18 -9.46
N ARG A 114 6.62 -5.32 -10.50
CA ARG A 114 6.10 -5.64 -11.84
C ARG A 114 6.77 -6.84 -12.49
N ARG A 115 8.05 -7.07 -12.19
CA ARG A 115 8.82 -8.18 -12.77
C ARG A 115 8.55 -9.51 -12.08
N MET A 116 8.28 -9.49 -10.78
CA MET A 116 8.18 -10.68 -9.95
C MET A 116 6.74 -11.14 -9.71
N LEU A 117 5.79 -10.21 -9.61
CA LEU A 117 4.37 -10.52 -9.43
C LEU A 117 3.68 -10.75 -10.77
N LEU A 118 2.75 -11.71 -10.79
CA LEU A 118 1.83 -11.89 -11.91
C LEU A 118 0.71 -10.84 -11.84
N ALA A 119 0.03 -10.57 -12.96
CA ALA A 119 -1.01 -9.54 -13.04
C ALA A 119 -2.08 -9.67 -11.94
N GLY A 120 -2.61 -10.88 -11.70
CA GLY A 120 -3.61 -11.10 -10.64
C GLY A 120 -3.03 -11.02 -9.22
N GLU A 121 -1.74 -11.28 -9.03
CA GLU A 121 -1.07 -11.09 -7.74
C GLU A 121 -0.83 -9.60 -7.49
N LEU A 122 -0.41 -8.85 -8.51
CA LEU A 122 -0.24 -7.40 -8.45
C LEU A 122 -1.55 -6.69 -8.12
N ASP A 123 -2.65 -7.09 -8.75
CA ASP A 123 -3.97 -6.52 -8.50
C ASP A 123 -4.44 -6.81 -7.07
N ALA A 124 -4.45 -8.08 -6.66
CA ALA A 124 -4.91 -8.48 -5.34
C ALA A 124 -4.08 -7.88 -4.19
N VAL A 125 -2.76 -7.78 -4.35
CA VAL A 125 -1.91 -7.15 -3.33
C VAL A 125 -2.09 -5.62 -3.33
N GLY A 126 -2.30 -5.01 -4.50
CA GLY A 126 -2.63 -3.58 -4.61
C GLY A 126 -3.95 -3.23 -3.91
N ASP A 127 -4.99 -4.02 -4.15
CA ASP A 127 -6.29 -3.88 -3.47
C ASP A 127 -6.13 -4.03 -1.95
N LYS A 128 -5.33 -5.01 -1.51
CA LYS A 128 -5.07 -5.20 -0.09
C LYS A 128 -4.38 -4.00 0.57
N VAL A 129 -3.45 -3.36 -0.14
CA VAL A 129 -2.83 -2.11 0.33
C VAL A 129 -3.86 -0.99 0.44
N LEU A 130 -4.79 -0.87 -0.51
CA LEU A 130 -5.87 0.12 -0.46
C LEU A 130 -6.82 -0.17 0.71
N GLU A 131 -7.20 -1.43 0.96
CA GLU A 131 -8.00 -1.81 2.13
C GLU A 131 -7.32 -1.38 3.44
N LEU A 132 -6.02 -1.69 3.61
CA LEU A 132 -5.23 -1.26 4.78
C LEU A 132 -5.11 0.27 4.89
N SER A 133 -5.24 0.97 3.77
CA SER A 133 -5.26 2.44 3.69
C SER A 133 -6.65 3.03 3.97
N GLY A 134 -7.64 2.20 4.33
CA GLY A 134 -9.00 2.63 4.69
C GLY A 134 -9.96 2.76 3.51
N PHE A 135 -9.60 2.26 2.33
CA PHE A 135 -10.54 2.19 1.21
C PHE A 135 -11.57 1.08 1.45
N GLY A 136 -12.83 1.34 1.10
CA GLY A 136 -13.91 0.36 1.25
C GLY A 136 -14.38 0.17 2.71
N VAL A 137 -13.95 1.02 3.64
CA VAL A 137 -14.45 1.00 5.02
C VAL A 137 -15.93 1.38 5.04
N GLU A 138 -16.76 0.52 5.62
CA GLU A 138 -18.17 0.82 5.87
C GLU A 138 -18.28 1.81 7.03
N ILE A 139 -18.81 3.00 6.75
CA ILE A 139 -19.15 3.97 7.78
C ILE A 139 -20.56 3.65 8.26
N ALA A 140 -20.71 3.33 9.54
CA ALA A 140 -22.02 3.06 10.11
C ALA A 140 -22.88 4.33 10.10
N ASP A 141 -24.07 4.24 9.51
CA ASP A 141 -25.07 5.30 9.60
C ASP A 141 -25.57 5.40 11.05
N LEU A 142 -25.37 6.57 11.66
CA LEU A 142 -26.01 6.90 12.93
C LEU A 142 -27.51 7.13 12.68
N LYS A 143 -28.34 6.14 12.99
CA LYS A 143 -29.79 6.33 13.08
C LYS A 143 -30.09 7.15 14.32
N ASN A 144 -30.48 8.41 14.11
CA ASN A 144 -31.05 9.29 15.15
C ASN A 144 -32.43 8.81 15.60
#